data_AF-A0A2S9I2V8-F1
#
_entry.id   AF-A0A2S9I2V8-F1
#
_cell.length_a   1.000
_cell.length_b   1.000
_cell.length_c   1.000
_cell.angle_alpha   90.00
_cell.angle_beta   90.00
_cell.angle_gamma   90.00
#
_symmetry.space_group_name_H-M   'P 1'
#
loop_
_entity.id
_entity.type
_entity.pdbx_description
1 polymer ?
#
loop_
_entity_poly.entity_id
_entity_poly.type
_entity_poly.pdbx_seq_one_letter_code
_entity_poly.pdbx_strand_id
1 'polypeptide(L)'
;MIGFSLAILAGILISLQSVFNTKVNEIVGQWLTTACVLGIGLISSVLFHIITEKSISVNFYTANYLFYISGLFGIGLIICIMGAIKSLGPAYTVLISLITQLVVALCVDTFGLFGMERVPIQINKLIGIGLLIVGVGIF
;
A
#
# COMPACT_ATOMS: atom_id res chain seq x y z
N MET A 1 2.72 -21.73 3.40
CA MET A 1 2.01 -21.79 2.10
C MET A 1 0.83 -20.81 2.04
N ILE A 2 0.00 -20.68 3.08
CA ILE A 2 -1.13 -19.71 3.12
C ILE A 2 -0.70 -18.25 2.86
N GLY A 3 0.45 -17.82 3.39
CA GLY A 3 0.97 -16.48 3.14
C GLY A 3 1.28 -16.19 1.67
N PHE A 4 1.73 -17.20 0.91
CA PHE A 4 2.03 -17.05 -0.51
C PHE A 4 0.75 -16.87 -1.32
N SER A 5 -0.29 -17.66 -1.04
CA SER A 5 -1.60 -17.49 -1.68
C SER A 5 -2.25 -16.14 -1.35
N LEU A 6 -2.10 -15.65 -0.12
CA LEU A 6 -2.60 -14.34 0.28
C LEU A 6 -1.85 -13.20 -0.44
N ALA A 7 -0.53 -13.33 -0.62
CA ALA A 7 0.26 -12.35 -1.35
C ALA A 7 -0.13 -12.27 -2.83
N ILE A 8 -0.39 -13.42 -3.48
CA ILE A 8 -0.89 -13.46 -4.86
C ILE A 8 -2.26 -12.78 -4.94
N LEU A 9 -3.18 -13.13 -4.04
CA LEU A 9 -4.51 -12.54 -4.00
C LEU A 9 -4.44 -11.03 -3.78
N ALA A 10 -3.57 -10.56 -2.88
CA ALA A 10 -3.34 -9.15 -2.64
C ALA A 10 -2.85 -8.43 -3.91
N GLY A 11 -1.91 -9.02 -4.66
CA GLY A 11 -1.44 -8.45 -5.92
C GLY A 11 -2.54 -8.29 -6.97
N ILE A 12 -3.43 -9.29 -7.09
CA ILE A 12 -4.60 -9.23 -7.98
C ILE A 12 -5.55 -8.10 -7.55
N LEU A 13 -5.86 -8.02 -6.25
CA LEU A 13 -6.77 -7.02 -5.70
C LEU A 13 -6.22 -5.59 -5.87
N ILE A 14 -4.94 -5.36 -5.60
CA ILE A 14 -4.29 -4.06 -5.79
C ILE A 14 -4.36 -3.63 -7.27
N SER A 15 -4.12 -4.56 -8.19
CA SER A 15 -4.19 -4.29 -9.62
C SER A 15 -5.61 -3.88 -10.04
N LEU A 16 -6.63 -4.63 -9.63
CA LEU A 16 -8.04 -4.30 -9.91
C LEU A 16 -8.44 -2.96 -9.28
N GLN A 17 -8.04 -2.72 -8.02
CA GLN A 17 -8.31 -1.46 -7.32
C GLN A 17 -7.73 -0.27 -8.08
N SER A 18 -6.50 -0.38 -8.60
CA SER A 18 -5.87 0.70 -9.36
C SER A 18 -6.63 1.04 -10.65
N VAL A 19 -7.14 0.02 -11.37
CA VAL A 19 -7.92 0.19 -12.59
C VAL A 19 -9.27 0.85 -12.28
N PHE A 20 -9.99 0.34 -11.29
CA PHE A 20 -11.29 0.91 -10.88
C PHE A 20 -11.15 2.33 -10.36
N ASN A 21 -10.16 2.61 -9.51
CA ASN A 21 -9.91 3.96 -9.03
C ASN A 21 -9.64 4.90 -10.19
N THR A 22 -8.78 4.51 -11.14
CA THR A 22 -8.46 5.35 -12.31
C THR A 22 -9.72 5.69 -13.10
N LYS A 23 -10.60 4.70 -13.33
CA LYS A 23 -11.89 4.91 -14.02
C LYS A 23 -12.84 5.84 -13.27
N VAL A 24 -12.94 5.70 -11.95
CA VAL A 24 -13.78 6.62 -11.14
C VAL A 24 -13.20 8.04 -11.19
N ASN A 25 -11.88 8.21 -11.15
CA ASN A 25 -11.23 9.52 -11.21
C ASN A 25 -11.38 10.21 -12.56
N GLU A 26 -11.41 9.47 -13.67
CA GLU A 26 -11.77 10.01 -14.98
C GLU A 26 -13.18 10.65 -15.00
N ILE A 27 -14.12 10.15 -14.18
CA ILE A 27 -15.52 10.59 -14.17
C ILE A 27 -15.77 11.68 -13.12
N VAL A 28 -15.34 11.45 -11.88
CA VAL A 28 -15.76 12.24 -10.71
C VAL A 28 -14.63 13.12 -10.15
N GLY A 29 -13.43 13.03 -10.73
CA GLY A 29 -12.25 13.78 -10.29
C GLY A 29 -11.52 13.13 -9.10
N GLN A 30 -10.29 13.60 -8.88
CA GLN A 30 -9.34 12.95 -7.97
C GLN A 30 -9.77 12.98 -6.51
N TRP A 31 -10.20 14.13 -5.99
CA TRP A 31 -10.56 14.31 -4.59
C TRP A 31 -11.80 13.51 -4.18
N LEU A 32 -12.82 13.49 -5.03
CA LEU A 32 -14.05 12.75 -4.75
C LEU A 32 -13.82 11.24 -4.87
N THR A 33 -12.99 10.80 -5.81
CA THR A 33 -12.58 9.39 -5.90
C THR A 33 -11.87 8.92 -4.64
N THR A 34 -10.90 9.69 -4.15
CA THR A 34 -10.22 9.37 -2.89
C THR A 34 -11.18 9.26 -1.72
N ALA A 35 -12.10 10.21 -1.59
CA ALA A 35 -13.09 10.22 -0.51
C ALA A 35 -14.04 9.02 -0.60
N CYS A 36 -14.55 8.70 -1.80
CA CYS A 36 -15.44 7.56 -2.00
C CYS A 36 -14.73 6.22 -1.74
N VAL A 37 -13.52 6.03 -2.25
CA VAL A 37 -12.77 4.77 -2.09
C VAL A 37 -12.39 4.53 -0.63
N LEU A 38 -11.86 5.57 0.05
CA LEU A 38 -11.53 5.47 1.48
C LEU A 38 -12.80 5.33 2.33
N GLY A 39 -13.90 6.00 1.97
CA GLY A 39 -15.19 5.88 2.65
C GLY A 39 -15.80 4.48 2.54
N ILE A 40 -15.82 3.89 1.35
CA ILE A 40 -16.27 2.51 1.15
C ILE A 40 -15.34 1.53 1.88
N GLY A 41 -14.02 1.78 1.84
CA GLY A 41 -13.04 1.03 2.61
C GLY A 41 -13.35 1.05 4.11
N LEU A 42 -13.63 2.22 4.68
CA LEU A 42 -14.00 2.39 6.08
C LEU A 42 -15.29 1.64 6.43
N ILE A 43 -16.35 1.80 5.63
CA ILE A 43 -17.63 1.10 5.85
C ILE A 43 -17.41 -0.42 5.82
N SER A 44 -16.67 -0.93 4.83
CA SER A 44 -16.40 -2.35 4.69
C SER A 44 -15.59 -2.89 5.87
N SER A 45 -14.56 -2.16 6.34
CA SER A 45 -13.74 -2.55 7.47
C SER A 45 -14.55 -2.61 8.77
N VAL A 46 -15.44 -1.65 9.00
CA VAL A 46 -16.32 -1.65 10.19
C VAL A 46 -17.31 -2.82 10.14
N LEU A 47 -17.91 -3.07 8.96
CA LEU A 47 -18.83 -4.19 8.77
C LEU A 47 -18.15 -5.54 9.08
N PHE A 48 -16.95 -5.75 8.54
CA PHE A 48 -16.17 -6.96 8.80
C PHE A 48 -15.81 -7.11 10.28
N HIS A 49 -15.40 -6.03 10.94
CA HIS A 49 -15.08 -6.06 12.38
C HIS A 49 -16.31 -6.49 13.21
N ILE A 50 -17.49 -5.94 12.94
CA ILE A 50 -18.73 -6.32 13.65
C ILE A 50 -19.07 -7.80 13.43
N ILE A 51 -18.92 -8.30 12.20
CA ILE A 51 -19.21 -9.71 11.86
C ILE A 51 -18.24 -10.67 12.55
N THR A 52 -16.94 -10.34 12.57
CA THR A 52 -15.90 -11.22 13.09
C THR A 52 -15.79 -11.18 14.61
N GLU A 53 -15.77 -10.00 15.22
CA GLU A 53 -15.51 -9.84 16.66
C GLU A 53 -16.78 -9.85 17.51
N LYS A 54 -17.97 -9.81 16.88
CA LYS A 54 -19.31 -9.83 17.53
C LYS A 54 -19.45 -8.84 18.71
N SER A 55 -18.59 -7.82 18.77
CA SER A 55 -18.53 -6.85 19.85
C SER A 55 -18.19 -5.49 19.26
N ILE A 56 -18.77 -4.43 19.83
CA ILE A 56 -18.58 -3.03 19.41
C ILE A 56 -17.55 -2.35 20.33
N SER A 57 -16.95 -3.09 21.27
CA SER A 57 -15.99 -2.55 22.22
C SER A 57 -14.66 -2.26 21.53
N VAL A 58 -14.56 -1.06 20.96
CA VAL A 58 -13.33 -0.58 20.35
C VAL A 58 -12.41 -0.04 21.44
N ASN A 59 -11.38 -0.81 21.79
CA ASN A 59 -10.41 -0.39 22.78
C ASN A 59 -9.34 0.50 22.12
N PHE A 60 -9.59 1.81 22.07
CA PHE A 60 -8.71 2.79 21.43
C PHE A 60 -7.46 3.15 22.25
N TYR A 61 -7.31 2.63 23.47
CA TYR A 61 -6.37 3.15 24.47
C TYR A 61 -4.98 2.53 24.46
N THR A 62 -4.70 1.51 23.63
CA THR A 62 -3.46 0.72 23.71
C THR A 62 -2.42 1.04 22.64
N ALA A 63 -2.77 1.75 21.56
CA ALA A 63 -1.84 2.05 20.47
C ALA A 63 -1.41 3.51 20.47
N ASN A 64 -0.14 3.76 20.16
CA ASN A 64 0.41 5.11 20.06
C ASN A 64 -0.36 5.92 19.00
N TYR A 65 -0.96 7.04 19.42
CA TYR A 65 -1.78 7.92 18.57
C TYR A 65 -1.09 8.33 17.25
N LEU A 66 0.25 8.38 17.24
CA LEU A 66 1.06 8.65 16.05
C LEU A 66 0.86 7.63 14.91
N PHE A 67 0.58 6.35 15.21
CA PHE A 67 0.39 5.35 14.15
C PHE A 67 -0.98 5.42 13.48
N TYR A 68 -1.98 6.04 14.13
CA TYR A 68 -3.28 6.29 13.51
C TYR A 68 -3.21 7.35 12.40
N ILE A 69 -2.15 8.16 12.37
CA ILE A 69 -1.85 9.07 11.25
C ILE A 69 -1.55 8.29 9.95
N SER A 70 -1.27 6.98 10.01
CA SER A 70 -1.15 6.11 8.81
C SER A 70 -2.34 6.26 7.84
N GLY A 71 -3.55 6.55 8.33
CA GLY A 71 -4.71 6.82 7.49
C GLY A 71 -4.57 8.04 6.58
N LEU A 72 -3.85 9.08 7.00
CA LEU A 72 -3.55 10.27 6.18
C LEU A 72 -2.62 9.92 5.01
N PHE A 73 -1.68 8.98 5.20
CA PHE A 73 -0.84 8.49 4.11
C PHE A 73 -1.64 7.79 3.03
N GLY A 74 -2.83 7.23 3.34
CA GLY A 74 -3.73 6.64 2.35
C GLY A 74 -4.24 7.65 1.32
N ILE A 75 -4.52 8.88 1.73
CA ILE A 75 -4.92 9.96 0.82
C ILE A 75 -3.76 10.30 -0.13
N GLY A 76 -2.56 10.50 0.43
CA GLY A 76 -1.35 10.78 -0.35
C GLY A 76 -1.02 9.65 -1.34
N LEU A 77 -1.17 8.40 -0.90
CA LEU A 77 -0.93 7.22 -1.72
C LEU A 77 -1.82 7.19 -2.96
N ILE A 78 -3.13 7.39 -2.80
CA ILE A 78 -4.06 7.37 -3.94
C ILE A 78 -3.75 8.54 -4.89
N ILE A 79 -3.50 9.75 -4.37
CA ILE A 79 -3.14 10.92 -5.19
C ILE A 79 -1.90 10.63 -6.04
N CYS A 80 -0.83 10.14 -5.41
CA CYS A 80 0.44 9.85 -6.09
C CYS A 80 0.29 8.73 -7.12
N ILE A 81 -0.35 7.61 -6.76
CA ILE A 81 -0.54 6.47 -7.67
C ILE A 81 -1.39 6.90 -8.87
N MET A 82 -2.50 7.60 -8.66
CA MET A 82 -3.37 8.00 -9.77
C MET A 82 -2.71 9.02 -10.69
N GLY A 83 -1.97 9.98 -10.13
CA GLY A 83 -1.17 10.92 -10.91
C GLY A 83 -0.08 10.22 -11.71
N ALA A 84 0.60 9.25 -11.11
CA ALA A 84 1.62 8.43 -11.78
C ALA A 84 1.00 7.57 -12.89
N ILE A 85 -0.15 6.91 -12.66
CA ILE A 85 -0.84 6.11 -13.68
C ILE A 85 -1.21 6.97 -14.90
N LYS A 86 -1.70 8.20 -14.67
CA LYS A 86 -2.03 9.13 -15.77
C LYS A 86 -0.80 9.56 -16.58
N SER A 87 0.38 9.61 -15.96
CA SER A 87 1.59 10.17 -16.57
C SER A 87 2.52 9.11 -17.17
N LEU A 88 2.66 7.96 -16.52
CA LEU A 88 3.61 6.89 -16.82
C LEU A 88 2.91 5.60 -17.28
N GLY A 89 1.58 5.54 -17.17
CA GLY A 89 0.83 4.30 -17.34
C GLY A 89 0.86 3.41 -16.09
N PRO A 90 -0.06 2.43 -16.01
CA PRO A 90 -0.21 1.59 -14.83
C PRO A 90 0.98 0.66 -14.57
N ALA A 91 1.58 0.10 -15.62
CA ALA A 91 2.68 -0.86 -15.47
C ALA A 91 3.92 -0.22 -14.82
N TYR A 92 4.43 0.88 -15.39
CA TYR A 92 5.58 1.60 -14.83
C TYR A 92 5.31 2.14 -13.42
N THR A 93 4.08 2.61 -13.14
CA THR A 93 3.71 3.10 -11.81
C THR A 93 3.84 2.00 -10.74
N VAL A 94 3.31 0.80 -11.01
CA VAL A 94 3.38 -0.33 -10.08
C VAL A 94 4.83 -0.76 -9.88
N LEU A 95 5.59 -0.88 -10.97
CA LEU A 95 6.99 -1.31 -10.93
C LEU A 95 7.87 -0.35 -10.10
N ILE A 96 7.81 0.96 -10.39
CA ILE A 96 8.59 1.98 -9.68
C ILE A 96 8.16 2.07 -8.21
N SER A 97 6.86 1.99 -7.94
CA SER A 97 6.33 1.99 -6.57
C SER A 97 6.85 0.79 -5.78
N LEU A 98 6.87 -0.41 -6.37
CA LEU A 98 7.33 -1.63 -5.71
C LEU A 98 8.83 -1.55 -5.36
N ILE A 99 9.67 -1.08 -6.28
CA ILE A 99 11.09 -0.87 -6.01
C ILE A 99 11.28 0.10 -4.84
N THR A 100 10.59 1.24 -4.89
CA THR A 100 10.71 2.27 -3.85
C THR A 100 10.25 1.75 -2.49
N GLN A 101 9.15 0.97 -2.45
CA GLN A 101 8.67 0.32 -1.23
C GLN A 101 9.71 -0.65 -0.64
N LEU A 102 10.38 -1.46 -1.46
CA LEU A 102 11.40 -2.38 -1.00
C LEU A 102 12.66 -1.66 -0.48
N VAL A 103 13.08 -0.58 -1.14
CA VAL A 103 14.21 0.26 -0.69
C VAL A 103 13.89 0.90 0.66
N VAL A 104 12.69 1.49 0.80
CA VAL A 104 12.26 2.11 2.06
C VAL A 104 12.14 1.06 3.16
N ALA A 105 11.56 -0.12 2.88
CA ALA A 105 11.47 -1.22 3.84
C ALA A 105 12.85 -1.66 4.33
N LEU A 106 13.82 -1.80 3.41
CA LEU A 106 15.21 -2.09 3.76
C LEU A 106 15.83 -1.02 4.67
N CYS A 107 15.62 0.26 4.35
CA CYS A 107 16.13 1.35 5.18
C CYS A 107 15.49 1.29 6.58
N VAL A 108 14.17 1.11 6.67
CA VAL A 108 13.45 1.00 7.95
C VAL A 108 13.98 -0.17 8.78
N ASP A 109 14.11 -1.36 8.18
CA ASP A 109 14.65 -2.57 8.83
C ASP A 109 16.09 -2.36 9.31
N THR A 110 16.94 -1.73 8.48
CA THR A 110 18.36 -1.54 8.78
C THR A 110 18.58 -0.56 9.92
N PHE A 111 17.88 0.56 9.89
CA PHE A 111 18.01 1.61 10.90
C PHE A 111 17.20 1.31 12.17
N GLY A 112 16.31 0.31 12.13
CA GLY A 112 15.40 -0.03 13.23
C GLY A 112 14.43 1.11 13.51
N LEU A 113 13.97 1.78 12.45
CA LEU A 113 13.05 2.90 12.58
C LEU A 113 11.69 2.39 13.10
N PHE A 114 10.97 3.25 13.82
CA PHE A 114 9.65 2.95 14.38
C PHE A 114 9.62 1.81 15.42
N GLY A 115 10.75 1.51 16.06
CA GLY A 115 10.84 0.48 17.10
C GLY A 115 10.94 -0.95 16.55
N MET A 116 11.19 -1.11 15.24
CA MET A 116 11.47 -2.41 14.64
C MET A 116 12.87 -2.92 15.02
N GLU A 117 13.02 -4.24 15.08
CA GLU A 117 14.33 -4.88 15.30
C GLU A 117 15.29 -4.52 14.15
N ARG A 118 16.51 -4.12 14.51
CA ARG A 118 17.55 -3.82 13.52
C ARG A 118 17.99 -5.10 12.83
N VAL A 119 17.71 -5.20 11.54
CA VAL A 119 18.15 -6.31 10.69
C VAL A 119 19.37 -5.86 9.89
N PRO A 120 20.50 -6.59 9.94
CA PRO A 120 21.67 -6.23 9.15
C PRO A 120 21.37 -6.29 7.64
N ILE A 121 21.94 -5.36 6.88
CA ILE A 121 21.83 -5.35 5.42
C ILE A 121 22.39 -6.66 4.87
N GLN A 122 21.52 -7.43 4.21
CA GLN A 122 21.92 -8.63 3.48
C GLN A 122 22.17 -8.26 2.02
N ILE A 123 23.35 -8.63 1.50
CA ILE A 123 23.73 -8.44 0.09
C ILE A 123 22.69 -9.03 -0.87
N ASN A 124 22.03 -10.13 -0.50
CA ASN A 124 20.98 -10.74 -1.32
C ASN A 124 19.79 -9.79 -1.56
N LYS A 125 19.39 -8.99 -0.56
CA LYS A 125 18.30 -8.01 -0.71
C LYS A 125 18.71 -6.87 -1.65
N LEU A 126 19.97 -6.42 -1.57
CA LEU A 126 20.55 -5.42 -2.49
C LEU A 126 20.58 -5.92 -3.93
N ILE A 127 21.06 -7.15 -4.16
CA ILE A 127 21.09 -7.77 -5.49
C ILE A 127 19.67 -7.90 -6.05
N GLY A 128 18.71 -8.33 -5.23
CA GLY A 128 17.31 -8.45 -5.64
C GLY A 128 16.72 -7.12 -6.11
N ILE A 129 16.96 -6.03 -5.38
CA ILE A 129 16.53 -4.68 -5.79
C ILE A 129 17.25 -4.24 -7.05
N GLY A 130 18.55 -4.51 -7.18
CA GLY A 130 19.31 -4.23 -8.40
C GLY A 130 18.72 -4.91 -9.63
N LEU A 131 18.35 -6.19 -9.51
CA LEU A 131 17.67 -6.93 -10.57
C LEU A 131 16.31 -6.34 -10.92
N LEU A 132 15.52 -5.91 -9.93
CA LEU A 132 14.23 -5.27 -10.17
C LEU A 132 14.40 -3.97 -10.96
N ILE A 133 15.37 -3.14 -10.58
CA ILE A 133 15.67 -1.88 -11.30
C ILE A 133 16.05 -2.16 -12.76
N VAL A 134 16.92 -3.14 -13.00
CA VAL A 134 17.28 -3.57 -14.36
C VAL A 134 16.04 -4.09 -15.10
N GLY A 135 15.19 -4.87 -14.44
CA GLY A 135 13.94 -5.35 -15.02
C GLY A 135 13.00 -4.23 -15.48
N VAL A 136 12.92 -3.13 -14.72
CA VAL A 136 12.13 -1.95 -15.12
C VAL A 136 12.73 -1.21 -16.30
N GLY A 137 14.06 -1.18 -16.42
CA GLY A 137 14.72 -0.58 -17.59
C GLY A 137 14.57 -1.38 -18.88
N ILE A 138 14.27 -2.68 -18.78
CA ILE A 138 14.03 -3.57 -19.93
C ILE A 138 12.56 -3.55 -20.37
N PHE A 139 11.64 -3.40 -19.42
CA PHE A 139 10.19 -3.38 -19.64
C PHE A 139 9.75 -2.15 -20.45
#